data_AF-A0A8C5L5I3-F1
#
_entry.id   AF-A0A8C5L5I3-F1
#
_cell.length_a   1.000
_cell.length_b   1.000
_cell.length_c   1.000
_cell.angle_alpha   90.00
_cell.angle_beta   90.00
_cell.angle_gamma   90.00
#
_symmetry.space_group_name_H-M   'P 1'
#
loop_
_entity.id
_entity.type
_entity.pdbx_description
1 polymer ?
#
loop_
_entity_poly.entity_id
_entity_poly.type
_entity_poly.pdbx_seq_one_letter_code
_entity_poly.pdbx_strand_id
1 'polypeptide(L)' 'ASLVRKVISTAKAPGAIGPYVKTTVLLADINDFGTVNEIYKKYFKSNFPARAAYQVAALPKGGRVEIEAIAVQGPLTTAS' A
#
# COMPACT_ATOMS: atom_id res chain seq x y z
N ALA A 1 -12.31 -1.55 -15.37
CA ALA A 1 -10.93 -1.03 -15.12
C ALA A 1 -10.93 0.30 -14.35
N SER A 2 -11.52 0.38 -13.14
CA SER A 2 -11.48 1.62 -12.32
C SER A 2 -11.19 1.44 -10.83
N LEU A 3 -10.81 0.23 -10.38
CA LEU A 3 -10.72 -0.09 -8.95
C LEU A 3 -9.48 0.45 -8.19
N VAL A 4 -8.51 1.12 -8.84
CA VAL A 4 -7.25 1.55 -8.18
C VAL A 4 -6.94 3.04 -8.36
N ARG A 5 -7.92 3.94 -8.18
CA ARG A 5 -7.66 5.40 -8.27
C ARG A 5 -7.39 6.10 -6.94
N LYS A 6 -7.47 5.43 -5.79
CA LYS A 6 -7.43 6.12 -4.49
C LYS A 6 -6.63 5.41 -3.41
N VAL A 7 -5.42 4.96 -3.72
CA VAL A 7 -4.55 4.31 -2.70
C VAL A 7 -3.78 5.33 -1.85
N ILE A 8 -3.59 6.59 -2.26
CA ILE A 8 -2.83 7.55 -1.42
C ILE A 8 -3.42 8.95 -1.54
N SER A 9 -4.26 9.34 -0.57
CA SER A 9 -4.73 10.71 -0.39
C SER A 9 -4.21 11.21 0.96
N THR A 10 -2.95 11.64 0.99
CA THR A 10 -2.34 12.30 2.15
C THR A 10 -2.21 13.80 1.87
N ALA A 11 -3.35 14.46 1.65
CA ALA A 11 -3.43 15.89 1.31
C ALA A 11 -2.93 16.85 2.42
N LYS A 12 -2.50 16.34 3.58
CA LYS A 12 -1.98 17.14 4.71
C LYS A 12 -0.64 16.63 5.29
N ALA A 13 -0.01 15.61 4.70
CA ALA A 13 1.30 15.15 5.17
C ALA A 13 2.41 15.89 4.38
N PRO A 14 3.20 16.77 5.00
CA PRO A 14 4.33 17.44 4.35
C PRO A 14 5.43 16.39 4.03
N GLY A 15 5.35 15.75 2.86
CA GLY A 15 6.30 14.71 2.42
C GLY A 15 5.67 13.41 1.89
N ALA A 16 4.47 13.48 1.31
CA ALA A 16 3.74 12.32 0.81
C ALA A 16 4.28 11.73 -0.52
N ILE A 17 5.55 11.31 -0.61
CA ILE A 17 6.00 10.40 -1.69
C ILE A 17 7.10 9.44 -1.19
N GLY A 18 6.86 8.82 -0.03
CA GLY A 18 7.79 7.86 0.56
C GLY A 18 9.05 8.51 1.15
N PRO A 19 9.96 7.71 1.71
CA PRO A 19 10.00 6.23 1.70
C PRO A 19 8.98 5.57 2.65
N TYR A 20 8.20 4.62 2.11
CA TYR A 20 7.34 3.75 2.90
C TYR A 20 8.15 2.57 3.43
N VAL A 21 8.03 2.28 4.72
CA VAL A 21 8.79 1.21 5.39
C VAL A 21 7.91 0.02 5.77
N LYS A 22 6.60 0.24 5.90
CA LYS A 22 5.62 -0.81 6.23
C LYS A 22 4.30 -0.53 5.52
N THR A 23 3.66 -1.60 5.04
CA THR A 23 2.28 -1.58 4.52
C THR A 23 1.45 -2.71 5.13
N THR A 24 0.16 -2.51 5.28
CA THR A 24 -0.81 -3.60 5.49
C THR A 24 -1.83 -3.55 4.37
N VAL A 25 -2.01 -4.67 3.67
CA VAL A 25 -2.94 -4.81 2.55
C VAL A 25 -4.13 -5.63 3.03
N LEU A 26 -5.26 -4.96 3.18
CA LEU A 26 -6.53 -5.55 3.58
C LEU A 26 -7.32 -5.88 2.32
N LEU A 27 -7.66 -7.15 2.11
CA LEU A 27 -8.40 -7.63 0.95
C LEU A 27 -9.84 -7.97 1.34
N ALA A 28 -10.81 -7.65 0.48
CA ALA A 28 -12.16 -8.18 0.63
C ALA A 28 -12.24 -9.66 0.21
N ASP A 29 -11.39 -10.09 -0.72
CA ASP A 29 -11.27 -11.46 -1.20
C ASP A 29 -9.78 -11.81 -1.38
N ILE A 30 -9.31 -12.86 -0.70
CA ILE A 30 -7.91 -13.29 -0.76
C ILE A 30 -7.50 -13.76 -2.16
N ASN A 31 -8.46 -14.19 -2.99
CA ASN A 31 -8.17 -14.60 -4.37
C ASN A 31 -7.69 -13.42 -5.24
N ASP A 32 -7.98 -12.18 -4.85
CA ASP A 32 -7.47 -10.98 -5.52
C ASP A 32 -5.97 -10.71 -5.25
N PHE A 33 -5.31 -11.47 -4.37
CA PHE A 33 -3.93 -11.22 -3.96
C PHE A 33 -2.96 -11.11 -5.14
N GLY A 34 -3.06 -12.00 -6.13
CA GLY A 34 -2.20 -11.96 -7.32
C GLY A 34 -2.36 -10.66 -8.09
N THR A 35 -3.60 -10.28 -8.39
CA THR A 35 -3.95 -9.03 -9.08
C THR A 35 -3.44 -7.80 -8.33
N VAL A 36 -3.65 -7.76 -7.01
CA VAL A 36 -3.20 -6.64 -6.16
C VAL A 36 -1.67 -6.59 -6.11
N ASN A 37 -0.99 -7.73 -6.03
CA ASN A 37 0.47 -7.79 -6.00
C ASN A 37 1.11 -7.28 -7.29
N GLU A 38 0.52 -7.57 -8.46
CA GLU A 38 1.01 -7.03 -9.73
C GLU A 38 0.85 -5.52 -9.83
N ILE A 39 -0.21 -4.96 -9.24
CA ILE A 39 -0.39 -3.51 -9.14
C ILE A 39 0.58 -2.91 -8.11
N TYR A 40 0.76 -3.58 -6.97
CA TYR A 40 1.68 -3.17 -5.90
C TYR A 40 3.12 -3.01 -6.42
N LYS A 41 3.61 -3.97 -7.22
CA LYS A 41 4.93 -3.91 -7.90
C LYS A 41 5.06 -2.77 -8.92
N LYS A 42 3.96 -2.11 -9.32
CA LYS A 42 4.03 -0.90 -10.16
C LYS A 42 4.42 0.33 -9.35
N TYR A 43 4.15 0.34 -8.05
CA TYR A 43 4.47 1.45 -7.15
C TYR A 43 5.75 1.22 -6.35
N PHE A 44 5.98 0.00 -5.86
CA PHE A 44 7.22 -0.37 -5.16
C PHE A 44 8.14 -1.13 -6.10
N LYS A 45 9.30 -0.54 -6.42
CA LYS A 45 10.25 -1.08 -7.42
C LYS A 45 11.52 -1.67 -6.83
N SER A 46 11.92 -1.19 -5.66
CA SER A 46 13.10 -1.62 -4.90
C SER A 46 12.89 -1.23 -3.44
N ASN A 47 13.69 -1.81 -2.53
CA ASN A 47 13.59 -1.57 -1.08
C ASN A 47 12.14 -1.69 -0.59
N PHE A 48 11.52 -2.84 -0.90
CA PHE A 48 10.11 -3.07 -0.60
C PHE A 48 9.83 -2.87 0.88
N PRO A 49 8.75 -2.17 1.25
CA PRO A 49 8.37 -2.06 2.64
C PRO A 49 8.03 -3.45 3.20
N ALA A 50 8.20 -3.61 4.51
CA ALA A 50 7.62 -4.74 5.22
C ALA A 50 6.11 -4.81 4.92
N ARG A 51 5.55 -6.01 4.81
CA ARG A 51 4.15 -6.20 4.39
C ARG A 51 3.44 -7.27 5.20
N ALA A 52 2.23 -6.93 5.67
CA ALA A 52 1.21 -7.90 6.04
C ALA A 52 0.09 -7.84 5.01
N ALA A 53 -0.46 -8.98 4.60
CA ALA A 53 -1.57 -9.04 3.65
C ALA A 53 -2.53 -10.16 4.05
N TYR A 54 -3.81 -9.83 4.20
CA TYR A 54 -4.83 -10.79 4.63
C TYR A 54 -6.22 -10.31 4.22
N GLN A 55 -7.16 -11.26 4.17
CA GLN A 55 -8.56 -10.96 3.94
C GLN A 55 -9.24 -10.51 5.24
N VAL A 56 -10.15 -9.54 5.11
CA VAL A 56 -11.03 -9.06 6.19
C VAL A 56 -12.49 -9.30 5.84
N ALA A 57 -13.37 -9.26 6.84
CA ALA A 57 -14.80 -9.51 6.64
C ALA A 57 -15.47 -8.45 5.75
N ALA A 58 -15.10 -7.18 5.92
CA ALA A 58 -15.61 -6.08 5.11
C ALA A 58 -14.66 -4.87 5.15
N LEU A 59 -14.74 -4.04 4.11
CA LEU A 59 -14.04 -2.75 4.03
C LEU A 59 -15.06 -1.60 3.93
N PRO A 60 -14.73 -0.40 4.43
CA PRO A 60 -15.58 0.78 4.30
C PRO A 60 -16.03 1.02 2.84
N LYS A 61 -17.29 1.42 2.67
CA LYS A 61 -17.92 1.66 1.35
C LYS A 61 -17.90 0.47 0.38
N GLY A 62 -17.71 -0.76 0.88
CA GLY A 62 -17.63 -1.96 0.04
C GLY A 62 -16.37 -2.00 -0.83
N GLY A 63 -15.26 -1.41 -0.36
CA GLY A 63 -13.98 -1.47 -1.05
C GLY A 63 -13.50 -2.91 -1.28
N ARG A 64 -12.75 -3.13 -2.36
CA ARG A 64 -12.13 -4.45 -2.67
C ARG A 64 -10.76 -4.61 -2.02
N VAL A 65 -10.07 -3.50 -1.79
CA VAL A 65 -8.75 -3.45 -1.17
C VAL A 65 -8.61 -2.13 -0.40
N GLU A 66 -7.99 -2.19 0.76
CA GLU A 66 -7.54 -1.04 1.54
C GLU A 66 -6.08 -1.23 1.92
N ILE A 67 -5.30 -0.15 1.90
CA ILE A 67 -3.87 -0.19 2.21
C ILE A 67 -3.55 0.91 3.21
N GLU A 68 -3.11 0.52 4.40
CA GLU A 68 -2.41 1.42 5.32
C GLU A 68 -0.91 1.36 5.08
N ALA A 69 -0.22 2.45 5.38
CA ALA A 69 1.22 2.55 5.22
C ALA A 69 1.84 3.41 6.32
N ILE A 70 3.07 3.06 6.69
CA ILE A 70 3.96 3.86 7.53
C ILE A 70 5.10 4.35 6.64
N ALA A 71 5.35 5.65 6.68
CA ALA A 71 6.46 6.30 5.98
C ALA A 71 7.37 7.01 6.98
N VAL A 72 8.64 7.17 6.61
CA VAL A 72 9.64 7.91 7.40
C VAL A 72 10.04 9.16 6.62
N GLN A 73 10.01 10.32 7.27
CA GLN A 73 10.44 11.58 6.68
C GLN A 73 11.93 11.81 6.95
N GLY A 74 12.71 12.17 5.93
CA GLY A 74 14.10 12.60 6.06
C GLY A 74 15.01 12.10 4.94
N PRO A 75 16.31 12.44 4.97
CA PRO A 75 17.30 11.73 4.18
C PRO A 75 17.44 10.32 4.75
N LEU A 76 17.12 9.30 3.95
CA LEU A 76 17.40 7.90 4.29
C LEU A 76 18.65 7.42 3.56
N THR A 77 19.48 6.65 4.25
CA THR A 77 20.61 5.95 3.66
C THR A 77 20.35 4.45 3.74
N THR A 78 20.30 3.77 2.60
CA THR A 78 20.22 2.31 2.55
C THR A 78 21.61 1.75 2.85
N ALA A 79 21.74 0.96 3.92
CA ALA A 79 22.98 0.23 4.19
C ALA A 79 23.23 -0.79 3.06
N SER A 80 24.47 -0.85 2.59
CA SER A 80 24.94 -1.78 1.54
C SER A 80 25.34 -3.13 2.12
#